data_AF-A0A023HMV4-F1
#
_entry.id   AF-A0A023HMV4-F1
#
_cell.length_a   1.000
_cell.length_b   1.000
_cell.length_c   1.000
_cell.angle_alpha   90.00
_cell.angle_beta   90.00
_cell.angle_gamma   90.00
#
_symmetry.space_group_name_H-M   'P 1'
#
loop_
_entity.id
_entity.type
_entity.pdbx_description
1 polymer ?
#
loop_
_entity_poly.entity_id
_entity_poly.type
_entity_poly.pdbx_seq_one_letter_code
_entity_poly.pdbx_strand_id
1 'polypeptide(L)' 'FMKIHLSLSIATWSNLGTQDANSPLMEQLIFFHDHTLMILTMITVLVGYMMGTVLMNKLTNRYLLEGQTIELIWTILPAI' A
#
# COMPACT_ATOMS: atom_id res chain seq x y z
N PHE A 1 5.26 30.51 -17.80
CA PHE A 1 6.41 29.57 -17.89
C PHE A 1 7.18 29.49 -16.58
N MET A 2 7.91 30.52 -16.14
CA MET A 2 8.65 30.53 -14.84
C MET A 2 7.79 30.26 -13.59
N LYS A 3 6.55 30.78 -13.57
CA LYS A 3 5.62 30.64 -12.43
C LYS A 3 5.08 29.21 -12.23
N ILE A 4 5.06 28.40 -13.30
CA ILE A 4 4.63 26.98 -13.28
C ILE A 4 5.74 26.09 -12.71
N HIS A 5 7.00 26.36 -13.06
CA HIS A 5 8.13 25.63 -12.49
C HIS A 5 8.30 25.92 -10.99
N LEU A 6 8.01 27.14 -10.56
CA LEU A 6 8.09 27.52 -9.14
C LEU A 6 6.97 26.92 -8.29
N SER A 7 5.78 26.68 -8.87
CA SER A 7 4.66 26.04 -8.17
C SER A 7 4.82 24.53 -8.01
N LEU A 8 5.68 23.91 -8.82
CA LEU A 8 5.99 22.48 -8.73
C LEU A 8 7.08 22.19 -7.68
N SER A 9 8.04 23.10 -7.51
CA SER A 9 9.11 22.98 -6.51
C SER A 9 8.67 23.28 -5.06
N ILE A 10 7.49 23.85 -4.87
CA ILE A 10 6.96 24.28 -3.56
C ILE A 10 5.63 23.57 -3.32
N ALA A 11 5.42 23.04 -2.12
CA ALA A 11 4.15 22.42 -1.76
C ALA A 11 3.00 23.41 -1.92
N THR A 12 2.03 23.04 -2.75
CA THR A 12 0.75 23.74 -2.85
C THR A 12 -0.28 23.07 -1.94
N TRP A 13 -1.29 23.83 -1.55
CA TRP A 13 -2.42 23.30 -0.78
C TRP A 13 -3.05 22.12 -1.53
N SER A 14 -3.41 21.07 -0.81
CA SER A 14 -4.00 19.82 -1.34
C SER A 14 -3.07 18.93 -2.20
N ASN A 15 -1.75 19.16 -2.21
CA ASN A 15 -0.84 18.17 -2.80
C ASN A 15 -0.70 16.94 -1.90
N LEU A 16 -1.12 15.78 -2.40
CA LEU A 16 -1.06 14.50 -1.70
C LEU A 16 0.24 13.73 -1.97
N GLY A 17 0.94 14.04 -3.07
CA GLY A 17 2.18 13.37 -3.46
C GLY A 17 3.43 14.07 -2.95
N THR A 18 4.59 13.52 -3.32
CA THR A 18 5.89 14.17 -3.12
C THR A 18 6.06 15.38 -4.04
N GLN A 19 6.97 16.29 -3.69
CA GLN A 19 7.37 17.39 -4.58
C GLN A 19 8.23 16.87 -5.73
N ASP A 20 8.29 17.62 -6.83
CA ASP A 20 9.16 17.31 -7.96
C ASP A 20 10.63 17.22 -7.53
N ALA A 21 11.34 16.27 -8.13
CA ALA A 21 12.73 16.02 -7.80
C ALA A 21 13.65 17.15 -8.29
N ASN A 22 14.39 17.76 -7.35
CA ASN A 22 15.45 18.73 -7.65
C ASN A 22 16.86 18.09 -7.65
N SER A 23 16.96 16.79 -7.42
CA SER A 23 18.22 16.03 -7.45
C SER A 23 17.99 14.58 -7.92
N PRO A 24 19.00 13.91 -8.51
CA PRO A 24 18.89 12.52 -8.93
C PRO A 24 18.54 11.55 -7.79
N LEU A 25 18.93 11.89 -6.56
CA LEU A 25 18.61 11.09 -5.37
C LEU A 25 17.11 11.19 -5.04
N MET A 26 16.52 12.39 -5.11
CA MET A 26 15.08 12.56 -4.89
C MET A 26 14.26 11.78 -5.91
N GLU A 27 14.70 11.72 -7.17
CA GLU A 27 14.03 10.93 -8.20
C GLU A 27 14.02 9.42 -7.85
N GLN A 28 15.13 8.88 -7.35
CA GLN A 28 15.20 7.49 -6.87
C GLN A 28 14.30 7.24 -5.66
N LEU A 29 14.17 8.22 -4.75
CA LEU A 29 13.27 8.10 -3.60
C LEU A 29 11.80 8.12 -4.01
N ILE A 30 11.43 8.89 -5.05
CA ILE A 30 10.07 8.87 -5.60
C ILE A 30 9.76 7.50 -6.21
N PHE A 31 10.68 6.92 -7.00
CA PHE A 31 10.50 5.56 -7.52
C PHE A 31 10.36 4.51 -6.43
N PHE A 32 11.18 4.61 -5.38
CA PHE A 32 11.09 3.72 -4.23
C PHE A 32 9.74 3.89 -3.50
N HIS A 33 9.35 5.14 -3.22
CA HIS A 33 8.09 5.45 -2.58
C HIS A 33 6.91 4.86 -3.35
N ASP A 34 6.84 5.08 -4.67
CA ASP A 34 5.75 4.58 -5.51
C ASP A 34 5.70 3.05 -5.51
N HIS A 35 6.85 2.38 -5.55
CA HIS A 35 6.91 0.93 -5.43
C HIS A 35 6.40 0.44 -4.07
N THR A 36 6.81 1.08 -2.98
CA THR A 36 6.34 0.72 -1.63
C THR A 36 4.84 0.97 -1.45
N LEU A 37 4.32 2.08 -1.99
CA LEU A 37 2.91 2.42 -1.91
C LEU A 37 2.05 1.43 -2.71
N MET A 38 2.54 0.94 -3.86
CA MET A 38 1.89 -0.12 -4.61
C MET A 38 1.76 -1.41 -3.78
N ILE A 39 2.82 -1.83 -3.08
CA ILE A 39 2.78 -3.02 -2.20
C ILE A 39 1.81 -2.80 -1.03
N LEU A 40 1.90 -1.64 -0.37
CA LEU A 40 1.05 -1.33 0.78
C LEU A 40 -0.44 -1.30 0.40
N THR A 41 -0.77 -0.66 -0.72
CA THR A 41 -2.16 -0.63 -1.22
C THR A 41 -2.67 -2.02 -1.56
N MET A 42 -1.86 -2.89 -2.18
CA MET A 42 -2.22 -4.29 -2.42
C MET A 42 -2.57 -5.03 -1.12
N ILE A 43 -1.74 -4.91 -0.09
CA ILE A 43 -1.98 -5.58 1.21
C ILE A 43 -3.25 -5.03 1.87
N THR A 44 -3.45 -3.71 1.88
CA THR A 44 -4.66 -3.11 2.50
C THR A 44 -5.95 -3.53 1.81
N VAL A 45 -5.97 -3.65 0.49
CA VAL A 45 -7.13 -4.14 -0.26
C VAL A 45 -7.38 -5.62 0.03
N LEU A 46 -6.33 -6.45 0.08
CA LEU A 46 -6.46 -7.87 0.41
C LEU A 46 -7.05 -8.07 1.81
N VAL A 47 -6.54 -7.35 2.82
CA VAL A 47 -7.07 -7.41 4.19
C VAL A 47 -8.50 -6.88 4.24
N GLY A 48 -8.79 -5.76 3.56
CA GLY A 48 -10.14 -5.20 3.49
C GLY A 48 -11.15 -6.17 2.89
N TYR A 49 -10.77 -6.89 1.83
CA TYR A 49 -11.59 -7.94 1.23
C TYR A 49 -11.83 -9.11 2.21
N MET A 50 -10.77 -9.61 2.87
CA MET A 50 -10.92 -10.69 3.86
C MET A 50 -11.87 -10.29 4.99
N MET A 51 -11.71 -9.09 5.54
CA MET A 51 -12.62 -8.57 6.57
C MET A 51 -14.06 -8.45 6.07
N GLY A 52 -14.27 -7.94 4.85
CA GLY A 52 -15.60 -7.84 4.24
C GLY A 52 -16.28 -9.20 4.07
N THR A 53 -15.53 -10.22 3.64
CA THR A 53 -16.08 -11.58 3.48
C THR A 53 -16.46 -12.22 4.81
N VAL A 54 -15.67 -12.04 5.88
CA VAL A 54 -15.99 -12.57 7.22
C VAL A 54 -17.27 -11.94 7.75
N LEU A 55 -17.48 -10.63 7.56
CA LEU A 55 -18.68 -9.93 8.02
C LEU A 55 -19.95 -10.38 7.29
N MET A 56 -19.85 -10.74 6.01
CA MET A 56 -21.00 -11.16 5.19
C MET A 56 -21.25 -12.68 5.24
N ASN A 57 -20.35 -13.45 5.84
CA ASN A 57 -20.46 -14.91 5.89
C ASN A 57 -21.46 -15.34 6.97
N LYS A 58 -22.48 -16.13 6.57
CA LYS A 58 -23.50 -16.68 7.47
C LYS A 58 -23.11 -18.05 8.06
N LEU A 59 -22.08 -18.70 7.52
CA LEU A 59 -21.65 -20.02 7.96
C LEU A 59 -20.59 -19.91 9.06
N THR A 60 -20.91 -20.44 10.24
CA THR A 60 -19.98 -20.50 11.37
C THR A 60 -19.28 -21.85 11.41
N ASN A 61 -17.95 -21.87 11.25
CA ASN A 61 -17.15 -23.07 11.46
C ASN A 61 -16.45 -23.02 12.82
N ARG A 62 -16.94 -23.78 13.81
CA ARG A 62 -16.40 -23.81 15.18
C ARG A 62 -15.17 -24.70 15.34
N TYR A 63 -14.91 -25.62 14.41
CA TYR A 63 -13.82 -26.60 14.53
C TYR A 63 -12.51 -26.13 13.90
N LEU A 64 -12.50 -24.97 13.23
CA LEU A 64 -11.29 -24.36 12.70
C LEU A 64 -10.53 -23.63 13.82
N LEU A 65 -10.05 -24.36 14.83
CA LEU A 65 -9.30 -23.83 15.97
C LEU A 65 -7.82 -23.60 15.64
N GLU A 66 -7.25 -24.45 14.78
CA GLU A 66 -5.88 -24.36 14.30
C GLU A 66 -5.83 -24.68 12.80
N GLY A 67 -5.00 -23.93 12.07
CA GLY A 67 -4.92 -24.01 10.62
C GLY A 67 -3.48 -23.83 10.16
N GLN A 68 -2.59 -24.74 10.53
CA GLN A 68 -1.14 -24.66 10.26
C GLN A 68 -0.81 -24.39 8.79
N THR A 69 -1.61 -24.95 7.86
CA THR A 69 -1.47 -24.69 6.42
C THR A 69 -1.80 -23.24 6.06
N ILE A 70 -2.84 -22.64 6.66
CA ILE A 70 -3.21 -21.23 6.47
C ILE A 70 -2.13 -20.32 7.06
N GLU A 71 -1.58 -20.70 8.23
CA GLU A 71 -0.49 -19.97 8.86
C GLU A 71 0.78 -19.96 8.02
N LEU A 72 1.12 -21.09 7.41
CA LEU A 72 2.23 -21.19 6.48
C LEU A 72 2.01 -20.31 5.24
N ILE A 73 0.79 -20.26 4.70
CA ILE A 73 0.48 -19.43 3.54
C ILE A 73 0.68 -17.94 3.86
N TRP A 74 0.12 -17.43 4.97
CA TRP A 74 0.22 -16.00 5.29
C TRP A 74 1.58 -15.57 5.86
N THR A 75 2.50 -16.51 6.15
CA THR A 75 3.87 -16.20 6.58
C THR A 75 4.83 -16.13 5.39
N ILE A 76 4.65 -17.02 4.40
CA ILE A 76 5.45 -17.01 3.17
C ILE A 76 5.02 -15.86 2.24
N LEU A 77 3.72 -15.59 2.13
CA LEU A 77 3.21 -14.55 1.21
C LEU A 77 3.84 -13.16 1.44
N PRO A 78 3.98 -12.62 2.66
CA PRO A 78 4.60 -11.32 2.90
C PRO A 78 6.14 -11.36 2.94
N ALA A 79 6.74 -12.55 3.03
CA ALA A 79 8.19 -12.72 3.05
C ALA A 79 8.82 -12.56 1.66
N ILE A 80 8.00 -12.64 0.59
CA ILE A 80 8.37 -12.50 -0.82
C ILE A 80 7.86 -11.15 -1.33
#